data_AF-A0A2D4PVL9-F1
#
_entry.id   AF-A0A2D4PVL9-F1
#
_cell.length_a   1.000
_cell.length_b   1.000
_cell.length_c   1.000
_cell.angle_alpha   90.00
_cell.angle_beta   90.00
_cell.angle_gamma   90.00
#
_symmetry.space_group_name_H-M   'P 1'
#
loop_
_entity.id
_entity.type
_entity.pdbx_description
1 polymer ?
#
loop_
_entity_poly.entity_id
_entity_poly.type
_entity_poly.pdbx_seq_one_letter_code
_entity_poly.pdbx_strand_id
1 'polypeptide(L)'
;AMNLIPEDGLPPILISTGVKGDYTVEEKPSHISVMQQLEDGGPDPLVFVLNANLLSMVKIVNYVNRKCWCFTTKGMHAVGQSEIVILLQCLPDEKCLPKDIFNHFVQLYQDALAGNVVSNLGHSFFSQNFLNSKEHGGFLYVTPAYQSLQDLVLPTPPYLFGILIQKWE
;
A
#
# COMPACT_ATOMS: atom_id res chain seq x y z
N ALA A 1 -15.78 -10.23 4.85
CA ALA A 1 -16.18 -9.00 4.14
C ALA A 1 -15.20 -8.72 3.02
N MET A 2 -15.63 -8.11 1.91
CA MET A 2 -14.76 -7.75 0.77
C MET A 2 -13.85 -6.55 1.06
N ASN A 3 -14.18 -5.76 2.09
CA ASN A 3 -13.43 -4.59 2.54
C ASN A 3 -13.53 -4.51 4.08
N LEU A 4 -12.40 -4.37 4.76
CA LEU A 4 -12.27 -4.19 6.22
C LEU A 4 -11.78 -2.78 6.59
N ILE A 5 -11.61 -1.89 5.61
CA ILE A 5 -11.25 -0.49 5.84
C ILE A 5 -12.51 0.24 6.35
N PRO A 6 -12.49 0.81 7.57
CA PRO A 6 -13.61 1.58 8.09
C PRO A 6 -13.70 2.95 7.40
N GLU A 7 -14.89 3.56 7.44
CA GLU A 7 -15.10 4.94 6.97
C GLU A 7 -14.22 5.91 7.78
N ASP A 8 -14.26 5.75 9.11
CA ASP A 8 -13.44 6.46 10.07
C ASP A 8 -12.46 5.50 10.78
N GLY A 9 -11.17 5.84 10.75
CA GLY A 9 -10.10 5.06 11.37
C GLY A 9 -9.19 4.35 10.37
N LEU A 10 -8.42 3.39 10.88
CA LEU A 10 -7.49 2.55 10.13
C LEU A 10 -8.04 1.11 10.02
N PRO A 11 -7.67 0.36 8.97
CA PRO A 11 -7.98 -1.07 8.91
C PRO A 11 -7.27 -1.84 10.03
N PRO A 12 -7.75 -3.06 10.36
CA PRO A 12 -7.09 -3.91 11.35
C PRO A 12 -5.61 -4.15 11.05
N ILE A 13 -4.79 -4.31 12.08
CA ILE A 13 -3.38 -4.69 11.93
C ILE A 13 -3.07 -6.06 12.52
N LEU A 14 -2.11 -6.75 11.91
CA LEU A 14 -1.52 -7.98 12.46
C LEU A 14 -0.34 -7.61 13.34
N ILE A 15 -0.38 -8.05 14.60
CA ILE A 15 0.69 -7.87 15.58
C ILE A 15 1.36 -9.22 15.78
N SER A 16 2.68 -9.26 15.58
CA SER A 16 3.47 -10.45 15.91
C SER A 16 3.51 -10.64 17.43
N THR A 17 3.19 -11.84 17.92
CA THR A 17 3.28 -12.16 19.35
C THR A 17 4.71 -12.48 19.81
N GLY A 18 5.70 -12.40 18.90
CA GLY A 18 7.08 -12.80 19.13
C GLY A 18 7.32 -14.30 18.94
N VAL A 19 6.26 -15.10 18.75
CA VAL A 19 6.35 -16.50 18.34
C VAL A 19 6.19 -16.57 16.82
N LYS A 20 7.14 -17.23 16.15
CA LYS A 20 7.16 -17.30 14.69
C LYS A 20 5.88 -17.95 14.15
N GLY A 21 5.09 -17.16 13.41
CA GLY A 21 3.84 -17.62 12.79
C GLY A 21 2.60 -17.41 13.63
N ASP A 22 2.74 -16.84 14.84
CA ASP A 22 1.61 -16.47 15.69
C ASP A 22 1.38 -14.96 15.63
N TYR A 23 0.15 -14.60 15.29
CA TYR A 23 -0.26 -13.22 15.06
C TYR A 23 -1.59 -12.96 15.76
N THR A 24 -1.68 -11.82 16.42
CA THR A 24 -2.96 -11.29 16.91
C THR A 24 -3.46 -10.20 15.98
N VAL A 25 -4.78 -10.00 15.97
CA VAL A 25 -5.43 -8.95 15.18
C VAL A 25 -5.86 -7.84 16.13
N GLU A 26 -5.39 -6.62 15.88
CA GLU A 26 -5.95 -5.41 16.50
C GLU A 26 -6.95 -4.79 15.51
N GLU A 27 -8.25 -4.89 15.81
CA GLU A 27 -9.30 -4.49 14.85
C GLU A 27 -9.40 -2.98 14.59
N LYS A 28 -9.09 -2.15 15.60
CA LYS A 28 -9.23 -0.70 15.54
C LYS A 28 -7.99 -0.01 16.09
N PRO A 29 -6.87 -0.05 15.35
CA PRO A 29 -5.62 0.50 15.83
C PRO A 29 -5.69 2.03 15.94
N SER A 30 -5.07 2.56 16.99
CA SER A 30 -4.94 4.00 17.19
C SER A 30 -4.02 4.62 16.13
N HIS A 31 -4.47 5.71 15.51
CA HIS A 31 -3.63 6.48 14.58
C HIS A 31 -2.32 6.92 15.22
N ILE A 32 -2.35 7.32 16.50
CA ILE A 32 -1.18 7.82 17.21
C ILE A 32 -0.14 6.69 17.39
N SER A 33 -0.57 5.50 17.83
CA SER A 33 0.35 4.39 18.03
C SER A 33 0.92 3.87 16.70
N VAL A 34 0.10 3.80 15.67
CA VAL A 34 0.53 3.39 14.32
C VAL A 34 1.56 4.35 13.77
N MET A 35 1.31 5.66 13.84
CA MET A 35 2.27 6.66 13.36
C MET A 35 3.59 6.58 14.13
N GLN A 36 3.53 6.46 15.46
CA GLN A 36 4.73 6.32 16.29
C GLN A 36 5.55 5.09 15.88
N GLN A 37 4.93 3.92 15.72
CA GLN A 37 5.63 2.70 15.30
C GLN A 37 6.28 2.82 13.91
N LEU A 38 5.62 3.52 12.98
CA LEU A 38 6.15 3.77 11.63
C LEU A 38 7.33 4.74 11.66
N GLU A 39 7.31 5.73 12.56
CA GLU A 39 8.38 6.71 12.75
C GLU A 39 9.58 6.15 13.51
N ASP A 40 9.35 5.25 14.48
CA ASP A 40 10.40 4.55 15.23
C ASP A 40 11.31 3.71 14.31
N GLY A 41 10.85 3.39 13.10
CA GLY A 41 11.70 2.88 12.03
C GLY A 41 12.17 1.44 12.22
N GLY A 42 11.34 0.60 12.86
CA GLY A 42 11.61 -0.82 13.07
C GLY A 42 11.98 -1.58 11.78
N PRO A 43 12.65 -2.75 11.90
CA PRO A 43 13.07 -3.54 10.74
C PRO A 43 11.88 -4.07 9.93
N ASP A 44 10.80 -4.45 10.59
CA ASP A 44 9.62 -5.04 9.98
C ASP A 44 8.55 -3.98 9.62
N PRO A 45 7.85 -4.13 8.48
CA PRO A 45 6.73 -3.25 8.14
C PRO A 45 5.49 -3.54 9.02
N LEU A 46 4.63 -2.54 9.22
CA LEU A 46 3.31 -2.78 9.78
C LEU A 46 2.41 -3.47 8.76
N VAL A 47 1.66 -4.47 9.19
CA VAL A 47 0.82 -5.30 8.31
C VAL A 47 -0.65 -4.99 8.56
N PHE A 48 -1.30 -4.35 7.60
CA PHE A 48 -2.73 -4.03 7.62
C PHE A 48 -3.53 -5.09 6.88
N VAL A 49 -4.71 -5.43 7.41
CA VAL A 49 -5.65 -6.40 6.83
C VAL A 49 -6.74 -5.63 6.08
N LEU A 50 -6.67 -5.63 4.75
CA LEU A 50 -7.64 -4.90 3.91
C LEU A 50 -8.90 -5.72 3.64
N ASN A 51 -8.73 -7.04 3.49
CA ASN A 51 -9.79 -8.03 3.57
C ASN A 51 -9.18 -9.39 3.99
N ALA A 52 -9.99 -10.46 4.02
CA ALA A 52 -9.53 -11.78 4.47
C ALA A 52 -8.38 -12.39 3.61
N ASN A 53 -8.21 -11.93 2.37
CA ASN A 53 -7.24 -12.45 1.41
C ASN A 53 -6.24 -11.39 0.91
N LEU A 54 -6.35 -10.14 1.37
CA LEU A 54 -5.51 -9.02 0.94
C LEU A 54 -4.94 -8.28 2.13
N LEU A 55 -3.61 -8.26 2.20
CA LEU A 55 -2.84 -7.50 3.19
C LEU A 55 -2.11 -6.34 2.51
N SER A 56 -1.82 -5.30 3.28
CA SER A 56 -0.94 -4.20 2.89
C SER A 56 0.14 -4.01 3.94
N MET A 57 1.40 -4.11 3.54
CA MET A 57 2.54 -3.84 4.40
C MET A 57 3.01 -2.40 4.19
N VAL A 58 3.18 -1.65 5.28
CA VAL A 58 3.52 -0.22 5.27
C VAL A 58 4.78 0.03 6.08
N LYS A 59 5.71 0.80 5.49
CA LYS A 59 6.95 1.24 6.16
C LYS A 59 7.38 2.61 5.66
N ILE A 60 7.95 3.42 6.54
CA ILE A 60 8.67 4.63 6.12
C ILE A 60 10.10 4.24 5.74
N VAL A 61 10.51 4.61 4.54
CA VAL A 61 11.85 4.31 3.99
C VAL A 61 12.55 5.59 3.53
N ASN A 62 13.88 5.55 3.47
CA ASN A 62 14.66 6.57 2.76
C ASN A 62 15.03 6.02 1.38
N TYR A 63 14.27 6.42 0.36
CA TYR A 63 14.46 5.98 -1.01
C TYR A 63 15.05 7.11 -1.85
N VAL A 64 16.28 6.92 -2.33
CA VAL A 64 16.99 7.90 -3.19
C VAL A 64 17.00 9.31 -2.56
N ASN A 65 17.40 9.38 -1.28
CA ASN A 65 17.46 10.61 -0.47
C ASN A 65 16.10 11.29 -0.24
N ARG A 66 15.00 10.54 -0.29
CA ARG A 66 13.65 11.02 0.02
C ARG A 66 13.01 10.12 1.07
N LYS A 67 12.41 10.73 2.08
CA LYS A 67 11.53 10.03 3.03
C LYS A 67 10.24 9.67 2.29
N CYS A 68 9.93 8.39 2.21
CA CYS A 68 8.78 7.87 1.48
C CYS A 68 7.99 6.89 2.33
N TRP A 69 6.67 6.91 2.17
CA TRP A 69 5.82 5.78 2.49
C TRP A 69 6.03 4.69 1.46
N CYS A 70 6.39 3.50 1.91
CA CYS A 70 6.43 2.28 1.10
C CYS A 70 5.21 1.44 1.46
N PHE A 71 4.29 1.31 0.50
CA PHE A 71 3.14 0.42 0.57
C PHE A 71 3.39 -0.78 -0.34
N THR A 72 3.13 -1.99 0.15
CA THR A 72 3.22 -3.21 -0.66
C THR A 72 2.03 -4.12 -0.38
N THR A 73 1.55 -4.83 -1.39
CA THR A 73 0.44 -5.79 -1.22
C THR A 73 0.94 -7.21 -0.98
N LYS A 74 0.10 -8.01 -0.34
CA LYS A 74 0.19 -9.48 -0.34
C LYS A 74 -1.20 -10.06 -0.48
N GLY A 75 -1.41 -10.86 -1.52
CA GLY A 75 -2.70 -11.49 -1.83
C GLY A 75 -3.15 -11.31 -3.29
N MET A 76 -2.53 -10.39 -4.04
CA MET A 76 -2.89 -10.12 -5.44
C MET A 76 -2.65 -11.34 -6.34
N HIS A 77 -1.62 -12.14 -6.05
CA HIS A 77 -1.34 -13.37 -6.82
C HIS A 77 -2.51 -14.34 -6.84
N ALA A 78 -3.28 -14.42 -5.75
CA ALA A 78 -4.43 -15.33 -5.65
C ALA A 78 -5.56 -14.98 -6.64
N VAL A 79 -5.57 -13.75 -7.16
CA VAL A 79 -6.53 -13.25 -8.15
C VAL A 79 -5.88 -12.96 -9.51
N GLY A 80 -4.69 -13.52 -9.76
CA GLY A 80 -3.99 -13.37 -11.04
C GLY A 80 -3.34 -11.99 -11.29
N GLN A 81 -3.29 -11.14 -10.27
CA GLN A 81 -2.72 -9.80 -10.32
C GLN A 81 -1.29 -9.81 -9.74
N SER A 82 -0.36 -9.09 -10.36
CA SER A 82 0.97 -8.88 -9.75
C SER A 82 0.83 -8.06 -8.47
N GLU A 83 1.64 -8.34 -7.45
CA GLU A 83 1.64 -7.51 -6.23
C GLU A 83 2.02 -6.06 -6.58
N ILE A 84 1.49 -5.10 -5.83
CA ILE A 84 1.67 -3.68 -6.10
C ILE A 84 2.56 -3.06 -5.04
N VAL A 85 3.53 -2.27 -5.47
CA VAL A 85 4.42 -1.46 -4.65
C VAL A 85 4.15 0.01 -4.96
N ILE A 86 3.90 0.84 -3.95
CA ILE A 86 3.77 2.30 -4.10
C ILE A 86 4.77 2.97 -3.16
N LEU A 87 5.67 3.77 -3.74
CA LEU A 87 6.57 4.66 -3.02
C LEU A 87 6.03 6.08 -3.12
N LEU A 88 5.33 6.51 -2.06
CA LEU A 88 4.75 7.84 -1.99
C LEU A 88 5.66 8.74 -1.15
N GLN A 89 6.22 9.79 -1.75
CA GLN A 89 7.05 10.75 -1.03
C GLN A 89 6.24 11.37 0.12
N CYS A 90 6.81 11.38 1.33
CA CYS A 90 6.17 12.00 2.48
C CYS A 90 6.08 13.53 2.29
N LEU A 91 4.96 14.10 2.74
CA LEU A 91 4.82 15.55 2.82
C LEU A 91 5.60 16.10 4.05
N PRO A 92 5.99 17.38 4.04
CA PRO A 92 6.50 18.03 5.25
C PRO A 92 5.46 17.96 6.37
N ASP A 93 5.90 17.58 7.58
CA ASP A 93 5.05 17.46 8.77
C ASP A 93 3.79 16.59 8.59
N GLU A 94 3.87 15.56 7.74
CA GLU A 94 2.75 14.64 7.49
C GLU A 94 2.39 13.85 8.75
N LYS A 95 1.20 14.11 9.30
CA LYS A 95 0.75 13.54 10.60
C LYS A 95 -0.13 12.31 10.48
N CYS A 96 -0.54 11.95 9.27
CA CYS A 96 -1.52 10.91 9.03
C CYS A 96 -1.02 9.96 7.93
N LEU A 97 -1.29 8.68 8.12
CA LEU A 97 -1.08 7.67 7.09
C LEU A 97 -2.04 7.93 5.90
N PRO A 98 -1.54 7.93 4.65
CA PRO A 98 -2.35 8.18 3.45
C PRO A 98 -3.27 6.99 3.12
N LYS A 99 -4.43 6.92 3.81
CA LYS A 99 -5.36 5.78 3.77
C LYS A 99 -5.96 5.49 2.39
N ASP A 100 -5.97 6.48 1.49
CA ASP A 100 -6.52 6.32 0.13
C ASP A 100 -5.80 5.23 -0.66
N ILE A 101 -4.53 4.98 -0.37
CA ILE A 101 -3.76 3.87 -0.97
C ILE A 101 -4.40 2.51 -0.66
N PHE A 102 -4.94 2.31 0.55
CA PHE A 102 -5.62 1.07 0.92
C PHE A 102 -6.92 0.87 0.12
N ASN A 103 -7.71 1.93 -0.05
CA ASN A 103 -8.92 1.88 -0.86
C ASN A 103 -8.59 1.52 -2.30
N HIS A 104 -7.50 2.08 -2.83
CA HIS A 104 -7.02 1.75 -4.16
C HIS A 104 -6.62 0.28 -4.31
N PHE A 105 -5.92 -0.30 -3.33
CA PHE A 105 -5.58 -1.73 -3.35
C PHE A 105 -6.82 -2.63 -3.30
N VAL A 106 -7.83 -2.28 -2.51
CA VAL A 106 -9.10 -3.03 -2.50
C VAL A 106 -9.80 -2.94 -3.86
N GLN A 107 -9.80 -1.77 -4.50
CA GLN A 107 -10.37 -1.61 -5.84
C GLN A 107 -9.64 -2.47 -6.87
N LEU A 108 -8.30 -2.42 -6.92
CA LEU A 108 -7.50 -3.27 -7.83
C LEU A 108 -7.77 -4.76 -7.63
N TYR A 109 -7.92 -5.19 -6.37
CA TYR A 109 -8.24 -6.59 -6.06
C TYR A 109 -9.62 -6.99 -6.57
N GLN A 110 -10.62 -6.09 -6.48
CA GLN A 110 -11.96 -6.31 -7.03
C GLN A 110 -11.96 -6.33 -8.56
N ASP A 111 -11.19 -5.43 -9.20
CA ASP A 111 -11.04 -5.39 -10.65
C ASP A 111 -10.40 -6.69 -11.15
N ALA A 112 -9.35 -7.17 -10.47
CA ALA A 112 -8.70 -8.43 -10.79
C ALA A 112 -9.64 -9.64 -10.64
N LEU A 113 -10.49 -9.66 -9.60
CA LEU A 113 -11.55 -10.67 -9.45
C LEU A 113 -12.55 -10.67 -10.63
N ALA A 114 -12.79 -9.50 -11.23
CA ALA A 114 -13.61 -9.35 -12.43
C ALA A 114 -12.83 -9.63 -13.73
N GLY A 115 -11.56 -10.02 -13.64
CA GLY A 115 -10.69 -10.31 -14.79
C GLY A 115 -9.94 -9.09 -15.35
N ASN A 116 -10.08 -7.92 -14.72
CA ASN A 116 -9.42 -6.68 -15.14
C ASN A 116 -8.13 -6.49 -14.34
N VAL A 117 -7.03 -7.01 -14.87
CA VAL A 117 -5.71 -6.93 -14.23
C VAL A 117 -4.87 -5.79 -14.82
N VAL A 118 -4.03 -5.17 -14.00
CA VAL A 118 -3.00 -4.21 -14.46
C VAL A 118 -1.67 -4.92 -14.67
N SER A 119 -0.97 -4.53 -15.73
CA SER A 119 0.33 -5.10 -16.13
C SER A 119 1.37 -3.99 -16.33
N ASN A 120 2.58 -4.34 -16.77
CA ASN A 120 3.61 -3.35 -17.08
C ASN A 120 3.11 -2.34 -18.14
N LEU A 121 3.30 -1.05 -17.87
CA LEU A 121 2.76 0.09 -18.61
C LEU A 121 1.22 0.18 -18.62
N GLY A 122 0.52 -0.64 -17.83
CA GLY A 122 -0.91 -0.51 -17.56
C GLY A 122 -1.19 0.67 -16.63
N HIS A 123 -2.47 1.00 -16.46
CA HIS A 123 -2.89 2.14 -15.65
C HIS A 123 -4.20 1.87 -14.90
N SER A 124 -4.50 2.72 -13.92
CA SER A 124 -5.79 2.81 -13.24
C SER A 124 -6.12 4.26 -12.97
N PHE A 125 -7.35 4.69 -13.26
CA PHE A 125 -7.78 6.08 -13.05
C PHE A 125 -8.69 6.25 -11.84
N PHE A 126 -8.63 7.42 -11.21
CA PHE A 126 -9.52 7.76 -10.11
C PHE A 126 -10.77 8.48 -10.61
N SER A 127 -11.94 8.05 -10.13
CA SER A 127 -13.22 8.72 -10.40
C SER A 127 -13.55 9.84 -9.41
N GLN A 128 -12.84 9.88 -8.27
CA GLN A 128 -13.04 10.82 -7.17
C GLN A 128 -11.70 11.45 -6.76
N ASN A 129 -11.73 12.34 -5.77
CA ASN A 129 -10.51 12.89 -5.18
C ASN A 129 -9.64 11.75 -4.63
N PHE A 130 -8.32 11.88 -4.80
CA PHE A 130 -7.35 10.92 -4.28
C PHE A 130 -6.19 11.65 -3.63
N LEU A 131 -5.80 11.25 -2.42
CA LEU A 131 -4.79 11.93 -1.60
C LEU A 131 -5.10 13.43 -1.46
N ASN A 132 -6.37 13.74 -1.17
CA ASN A 132 -6.91 15.10 -1.01
C ASN A 132 -6.74 16.03 -2.23
N SER A 133 -6.45 15.50 -3.43
CA SER A 133 -6.32 16.29 -4.65
C SER A 133 -7.30 15.83 -5.73
N LYS A 134 -7.80 16.80 -6.50
CA LYS A 134 -8.55 16.56 -7.75
C LYS A 134 -7.64 16.42 -8.95
N GLU A 135 -6.37 16.80 -8.85
CA GLU A 135 -5.43 16.77 -9.96
C GLU A 135 -4.77 15.40 -10.13
N HIS A 136 -4.78 14.56 -9.10
CA HIS A 136 -4.32 13.17 -9.22
C HIS A 136 -5.27 12.40 -10.15
N GLY A 137 -4.72 11.89 -11.25
CA GLY A 137 -5.46 11.20 -12.30
C GLY A 137 -5.51 9.69 -12.11
N GLY A 138 -4.42 9.10 -11.59
CA GLY A 138 -4.34 7.66 -11.48
C GLY A 138 -2.96 7.15 -11.11
N PHE A 139 -2.74 5.86 -11.38
CA PHE A 139 -1.43 5.22 -11.32
C PHE A 139 -1.05 4.66 -12.69
N LEU A 140 0.22 4.83 -13.06
CA LEU A 140 0.91 4.09 -14.12
C LEU A 140 1.72 2.97 -13.47
N TYR A 141 1.59 1.73 -13.94
CA TYR A 141 2.28 0.57 -13.37
C TYR A 141 3.52 0.21 -14.19
N VAL A 142 4.66 0.02 -13.52
CA VAL A 142 5.91 -0.35 -14.20
C VAL A 142 6.58 -1.53 -13.51
N THR A 143 7.19 -2.41 -14.31
CA THR A 143 8.14 -3.41 -13.80
C THR A 143 9.46 -2.71 -13.49
N PRO A 144 10.11 -2.98 -12.35
CA PRO A 144 11.43 -2.42 -12.07
C PRO A 144 12.45 -2.89 -13.12
N ALA A 145 13.34 -2.00 -13.53
CA ALA A 145 14.44 -2.30 -14.43
C ALA A 145 15.77 -1.93 -13.77
N TYR A 146 16.23 -0.69 -13.95
CA TYR A 146 17.52 -0.21 -13.44
C TYR A 146 17.39 0.71 -12.22
N GLN A 147 16.18 0.95 -11.73
CA GLN A 147 15.93 1.73 -10.52
C GLN A 147 16.51 1.02 -9.29
N SER A 148 16.97 1.79 -8.30
CA SER A 148 17.42 1.21 -7.03
C SER A 148 16.27 0.46 -6.36
N LEU A 149 16.58 -0.67 -5.73
CA LEU A 149 15.66 -1.44 -4.90
C LEU A 149 16.20 -1.60 -3.47
N GLN A 150 17.24 -0.82 -3.14
CA GLN A 150 17.96 -0.93 -1.88
C GLN A 150 17.05 -0.59 -0.69
N ASP A 151 17.17 -1.42 0.35
CA ASP A 151 16.46 -1.27 1.64
C ASP A 151 14.92 -1.27 1.56
N LEU A 152 14.35 -1.69 0.42
CA LEU A 152 12.93 -1.91 0.26
C LEU A 152 12.54 -3.32 0.70
N VAL A 153 11.50 -3.42 1.53
CA VAL A 153 10.85 -4.70 1.84
C VAL A 153 9.84 -5.00 0.73
N LEU A 154 10.26 -5.77 -0.28
CA LEU A 154 9.46 -6.05 -1.48
C LEU A 154 8.66 -7.35 -1.33
N PRO A 155 7.49 -7.44 -1.98
CA PRO A 155 6.73 -8.68 -2.04
C PRO A 155 7.44 -9.74 -2.91
N THR A 156 6.97 -10.99 -2.84
CA THR A 156 7.43 -12.03 -3.75
C THR A 156 7.07 -11.66 -5.19
N PRO A 157 7.99 -11.81 -6.17
CA PRO A 157 7.67 -11.60 -7.58
C PRO A 157 6.53 -12.51 -8.08
N PRO A 158 5.74 -12.09 -9.10
CA PRO A 158 5.83 -10.80 -9.80
C PRO A 158 5.22 -9.63 -9.00
N TYR A 159 5.81 -8.44 -9.16
CA TYR A 159 5.28 -7.19 -8.61
C TYR A 159 5.51 -5.99 -9.54
N LEU A 160 4.67 -4.96 -9.41
CA LEU A 160 4.69 -3.72 -10.18
C LEU A 160 4.81 -2.51 -9.25
N PHE A 161 5.52 -1.48 -9.69
CA PHE A 161 5.52 -0.17 -9.04
C PHE A 161 4.41 0.70 -9.61
N GLY A 162 3.51 1.19 -8.76
CA GLY A 162 2.53 2.21 -9.11
C GLY A 162 3.10 3.61 -8.96
N ILE A 163 3.18 4.35 -10.07
CA ILE A 163 3.61 5.75 -10.13
C ILE A 163 2.37 6.64 -10.20
N LEU A 164 2.18 7.50 -9.21
CA LEU A 164 1.07 8.45 -9.20
C LEU A 164 1.23 9.47 -10.34
N ILE A 165 0.20 9.62 -11.16
CA ILE A 165 0.17 10.54 -12.31
C ILE A 165 -0.94 11.59 -12.14
N GLN A 166 -0.74 12.75 -12.75
CA GLN A 166 -1.73 13.84 -12.80
C GLN A 166 -2.77 13.57 -13.90
N LYS A 167 -3.93 14.24 -13.82
CA LYS A 167 -5.03 14.11 -14.80
C LYS A 167 -4.68 14.54 -16.22
N TRP A 168 -3.68 15.40 -16.37
CA TRP A 168 -3.27 15.98 -17.65
C TRP A 168 -2.19 15.15 -18.36
N GLU A 169 -1.68 14.10 -17.71
CA GLU A 169 -0.71 13.14 -18.24
C GLU A 169 -1.44 11.95 -18.88
#